data_AF-A0A256YJS9-F1
#
_entry.id   AF-A0A256YJS9-F1
#
_cell.length_a   1.000
_cell.length_b   1.000
_cell.length_c   1.000
_cell.angle_alpha   90.00
_cell.angle_beta   90.00
_cell.angle_gamma   90.00
#
_symmetry.space_group_name_H-M   'P 1'
#
loop_
_entity.id
_entity.type
_entity.pdbx_description
1 polymer ?
#
loop_
_entity_poly.entity_id
_entity_poly.type
_entity_poly.pdbx_seq_one_letter_code
_entity_poly.pdbx_strand_id
1 'polypeptide(L)'
;MYNKIMILILFVVLGSIFIVPTIYSVEKINLTITLYTADDKPLSNALVIVKPSRYSSSSWSNITDENGTARFYGVELTISNTVYVEVNYGVYEKICSIRQLDVEDRNITLYVPFETLYININVVDEYLKPINATYTLYYENHPLINNKIINGKLIINGTVDHQLLLINSYLYTDNWNYVSDITYRLEIKTDTYLESMEINSNNLREKIIIDNYKPYLEIINSTIISNKLIPYFKWIYLYIGVNDGVYTDYVDINIESKGVKWVLINETIESNMKISCWKTAIDLKHYSNEYLLINITARDHSGKYSFLLETIYLGSKTNTTDNNTVSNRGNNMVSNTPSNSKVSNVNETSSGNETLLGTSIGSEFSPPSISSGSEYWFNSVYLVGVFISFIIILIEIKRYRLERDSFE
;
A
#
# COMPACT_ATOMS: atom_id res chain seq x y z
N MET A 1 45.47 64.56 -13.23
CA MET A 1 44.92 63.19 -13.33
C MET A 1 45.09 62.40 -12.02
N TYR A 2 46.22 62.53 -11.32
CA TYR A 2 46.46 61.99 -9.97
C TYR A 2 45.36 62.30 -8.93
N ASN A 3 44.83 63.52 -8.89
CA ASN A 3 43.76 63.88 -7.95
C ASN A 3 42.45 63.10 -8.16
N LYS A 4 42.12 62.67 -9.39
CA LYS A 4 40.87 61.92 -9.66
C LYS A 4 40.97 60.47 -9.20
N ILE A 5 42.14 59.85 -9.34
CA ILE A 5 42.41 58.49 -8.86
C ILE A 5 42.49 58.47 -7.33
N MET A 6 43.11 59.48 -6.72
CA MET A 6 43.19 59.57 -5.26
C MET A 6 41.80 59.79 -4.63
N ILE A 7 40.92 60.59 -5.25
CA ILE A 7 39.53 60.76 -4.81
C ILE A 7 38.73 59.47 -4.97
N LEU A 8 38.93 58.71 -6.05
CA LEU A 8 38.27 57.41 -6.24
C LEU A 8 38.72 56.39 -5.19
N ILE A 9 40.02 56.30 -4.91
CA ILE A 9 40.57 55.44 -3.84
C ILE A 9 40.04 55.89 -2.49
N LEU A 10 39.98 57.20 -2.23
CA LEU A 10 39.41 57.74 -1.00
C LEU A 10 37.91 57.40 -0.87
N PHE A 11 37.15 57.40 -1.96
CA PHE A 11 35.74 56.99 -1.97
C PHE A 11 35.55 55.48 -1.76
N VAL A 12 36.44 54.64 -2.30
CA VAL A 12 36.39 53.18 -2.09
C VAL A 12 36.81 52.82 -0.66
N VAL A 13 37.82 53.51 -0.12
CA VAL A 13 38.31 53.31 1.26
C VAL A 13 37.34 53.92 2.29
N LEU A 14 36.81 55.12 2.07
CA LEU A 14 35.78 55.70 2.94
C LEU A 14 34.45 54.98 2.79
N GLY A 15 34.07 54.54 1.58
CA GLY A 15 32.87 53.76 1.34
C GLY A 15 32.88 52.40 2.05
N SER A 16 34.07 51.82 2.28
CA SER A 16 34.24 50.61 3.09
C SER A 16 34.34 50.89 4.60
N ILE A 17 34.73 52.11 5.01
CA ILE A 17 34.71 52.55 6.42
C ILE A 17 33.30 53.02 6.85
N PHE A 18 32.46 53.47 5.92
CA PHE A 18 31.05 53.83 6.12
C PHE A 18 30.09 52.68 5.79
N ILE A 19 30.55 51.44 5.85
CA ILE A 19 29.63 50.35 6.16
C ILE A 19 29.28 50.54 7.64
N VAL A 20 28.26 51.36 7.90
CA VAL A 20 27.45 51.20 9.11
C VAL A 20 27.24 49.70 9.19
N PRO A 21 27.69 49.00 10.25
CA PRO A 21 27.11 47.69 10.49
C PRO A 21 25.63 48.02 10.62
N THR A 22 24.85 47.77 9.58
CA THR A 22 23.43 47.57 9.75
C THR A 22 23.41 46.45 10.76
N ILE A 23 23.26 46.82 12.02
CA ILE A 23 22.93 45.94 13.10
C ILE A 23 21.62 45.38 12.59
N TYR A 24 21.70 44.25 11.89
CA TYR A 24 20.54 43.49 11.50
C TYR A 24 19.92 43.14 12.83
N SER A 25 18.91 43.91 13.22
CA SER A 25 18.08 43.55 14.35
C SER A 25 17.40 42.27 13.89
N VAL A 26 17.96 41.14 14.34
CA VAL A 26 17.34 39.85 14.14
C VAL A 26 16.09 39.90 15.01
N GLU A 27 14.96 40.21 14.38
CA GLU A 27 13.68 40.19 15.08
C GLU A 27 13.44 38.75 15.53
N LYS A 28 13.21 38.60 16.84
CA LYS A 28 12.88 37.34 17.47
C LYS A 28 11.41 37.35 17.82
N ILE A 29 10.67 36.39 17.26
CA ILE A 29 9.23 36.26 17.51
C ILE A 29 8.91 34.97 18.26
N ASN A 30 7.76 34.98 18.95
CA ASN A 30 7.12 33.74 19.36
C ASN A 30 6.12 33.36 18.27
N LEU A 31 6.14 32.10 17.86
CA LEU A 31 5.38 31.60 16.73
C LEU A 31 4.59 30.37 17.17
N THR A 32 3.30 30.34 16.85
CA THR A 32 2.43 29.17 17.02
C THR A 32 2.04 28.67 15.65
N ILE A 33 2.25 27.37 15.40
CA ILE A 33 1.81 26.70 14.17
C ILE A 33 0.85 25.59 14.57
N THR A 34 -0.37 25.63 14.05
CA THR A 34 -1.37 24.57 14.21
C THR A 34 -1.53 23.83 12.89
N LEU A 35 -1.41 22.50 12.93
CA LEU A 35 -1.46 21.63 11.76
C LEU A 35 -2.75 20.81 11.73
N TYR A 36 -3.42 20.82 10.59
CA TYR A 36 -4.54 19.95 10.27
C TYR A 36 -4.24 19.13 9.01
N THR A 37 -4.80 17.93 8.92
CA THR A 37 -4.96 17.20 7.67
C THR A 37 -6.01 17.86 6.78
N ALA A 38 -6.05 17.51 5.50
CA ALA A 38 -7.04 18.02 4.55
C ALA A 38 -8.49 17.60 4.88
N ASP A 39 -8.67 16.54 5.70
CA ASP A 39 -9.97 16.15 6.29
C ASP A 39 -10.22 16.77 7.69
N ASP A 40 -9.63 17.94 7.95
CA ASP A 40 -9.81 18.75 9.17
C ASP A 40 -9.45 18.04 10.49
N LYS A 41 -8.63 16.99 10.46
CA LYS A 41 -8.15 16.34 11.69
C LYS A 41 -6.87 17.00 12.19
N PRO A 42 -6.75 17.27 13.51
CA PRO A 42 -5.50 17.80 14.05
C PRO A 42 -4.36 16.80 13.86
N LEU A 43 -3.22 17.27 13.35
CA LEU A 43 -2.04 16.43 13.15
C LEU A 43 -1.18 16.45 14.42
N SER A 44 -1.56 15.66 15.43
CA SER A 44 -0.82 15.52 16.68
C SER A 44 0.45 14.68 16.53
N ASN A 45 1.48 14.93 17.34
CA ASN A 45 2.78 14.24 17.34
C ASN A 45 3.63 14.45 16.08
N ALA A 46 3.39 15.52 15.32
CA ALA A 46 4.23 15.92 14.20
C ALA A 46 5.41 16.75 14.69
N LEU A 47 6.61 16.41 14.22
CA LEU A 47 7.79 17.23 14.43
C LEU A 47 7.78 18.37 13.41
N VAL A 48 7.61 19.60 13.90
CA VAL A 48 7.64 20.81 13.08
C VAL A 48 8.98 21.50 13.27
N ILE A 49 9.68 21.73 12.17
CA ILE A 49 10.99 22.38 12.14
C ILE A 49 10.84 23.71 11.41
N VAL A 50 11.15 24.80 12.11
CA VAL A 50 11.14 26.17 11.58
C VAL A 50 12.57 26.65 11.42
N LYS A 51 12.88 27.22 10.25
CA LYS A 51 14.17 27.84 9.94
C LYS A 51 13.95 29.21 9.31
N PRO A 52 14.86 30.19 9.47
CA PRO A 52 14.78 31.45 8.73
C PRO A 52 14.79 31.21 7.21
N SER A 53 15.57 30.24 6.74
CA SER A 53 15.55 29.77 5.35
C SER A 53 15.90 28.29 5.26
N ARG A 54 15.66 27.66 4.10
CA ARG A 54 16.02 26.25 3.86
C ARG A 54 17.50 25.92 4.05
N TYR A 55 18.37 26.93 3.96
CA TYR A 55 19.82 26.79 4.07
C TYR A 55 20.38 27.22 5.43
N SER A 56 19.52 27.71 6.32
CA SER A 56 19.94 28.17 7.64
C SER A 56 20.41 27.00 8.50
N SER A 57 21.51 27.24 9.23
CA SER A 57 21.97 26.37 10.31
C SER A 57 21.16 26.55 11.59
N SER A 58 20.56 27.73 11.80
CA SER A 58 19.62 27.96 12.91
C SER A 58 18.29 27.29 12.61
N SER A 59 17.77 26.53 13.58
CA SER A 59 16.47 25.88 13.52
C SER A 59 15.82 25.78 14.88
N TRP A 60 14.49 25.90 14.90
CA TRP A 60 13.67 25.60 16.06
C TRP A 60 12.81 24.40 15.72
N SER A 61 12.73 23.43 16.63
CA SER A 61 11.89 22.26 16.45
C SER A 61 10.98 22.08 17.66
N ASN A 62 9.74 21.68 17.40
CA ASN A 62 8.81 21.30 18.45
C ASN A 62 7.81 20.26 17.91
N ILE A 63 7.21 19.50 18.81
CA ILE A 63 6.21 18.47 18.48
C ILE A 63 4.82 19.06 18.70
N THR A 64 3.90 18.79 17.79
CA THR A 64 2.50 19.22 17.92
C THR A 64 1.78 18.46 19.04
N ASP A 65 0.99 19.18 19.82
CA ASP A 65 0.11 18.61 20.86
C ASP A 65 -1.13 17.89 20.25
N GLU A 66 -2.03 17.41 21.10
CA GLU A 66 -3.27 16.72 20.69
C GLU A 66 -4.17 17.57 19.77
N ASN A 67 -4.04 18.91 19.83
CA ASN A 67 -4.77 19.83 18.97
C ASN A 67 -3.98 20.19 17.70
N GLY A 68 -2.89 19.47 17.40
CA GLY A 68 -2.03 19.74 16.26
C GLY A 68 -1.17 20.99 16.42
N THR A 69 -1.00 21.52 17.65
CA THR A 69 -0.34 22.83 17.86
C THR A 69 1.10 22.70 18.35
N ALA A 70 2.03 23.36 17.67
CA ALA A 70 3.43 23.53 18.05
C ALA A 70 3.73 25.01 18.37
N ARG A 71 4.46 25.25 19.47
CA ARG A 71 4.81 26.61 19.94
C ARG A 71 6.32 26.80 19.93
N PHE A 72 6.79 27.89 19.35
CA PHE A 72 8.21 28.23 19.20
C PHE A 72 8.50 29.58 19.85
N TYR A 73 9.64 29.67 20.52
CA TYR A 73 10.06 30.87 21.24
C TYR A 73 11.37 31.42 20.66
N GLY A 74 11.39 32.72 20.39
CA GLY A 74 12.58 33.42 19.91
C GLY A 74 13.04 33.00 18.51
N VAL A 75 12.09 32.70 17.62
CA VAL A 75 12.34 32.37 16.20
C VAL A 75 12.90 33.60 15.49
N GLU A 76 14.03 33.42 14.82
CA GLU A 76 14.69 34.48 14.05
C GLU A 76 14.08 34.60 12.65
N LEU A 77 13.74 35.83 12.26
CA LEU A 77 13.13 36.11 10.97
C LEU A 77 14.15 36.52 9.91
N THR A 78 13.80 36.23 8.66
CA THR A 78 14.43 36.87 7.50
C THR A 78 13.86 38.27 7.30
N ILE A 79 14.53 39.08 6.48
CA ILE A 79 14.12 40.47 6.14
C ILE A 79 12.68 40.51 5.57
N SER A 80 12.19 39.42 5.00
CA SER A 80 10.86 39.29 4.41
C SER A 80 9.77 38.82 5.37
N ASN A 81 10.01 38.71 6.69
CA ASN A 81 9.07 38.12 7.65
C ASN A 81 8.59 36.72 7.26
N THR A 82 9.44 35.97 6.56
CA THR A 82 9.13 34.61 6.14
C THR A 82 10.03 33.60 6.83
N VAL A 83 9.52 32.40 7.01
CA VAL A 83 10.28 31.23 7.49
C VAL A 83 10.12 30.05 6.54
N TYR A 84 11.09 29.14 6.57
CA TYR A 84 10.98 27.80 6.03
C TYR A 84 10.38 26.88 7.10
N VAL A 85 9.36 26.09 6.72
CA VAL A 85 8.75 25.10 7.61
C VAL A 85 8.89 23.72 7.00
N GLU A 86 9.30 22.76 7.82
CA GLU A 86 9.35 21.34 7.51
C GLU A 86 8.51 20.57 8.53
N VAL A 87 7.72 19.63 8.03
CA VAL A 87 6.87 18.77 8.85
C VAL A 87 7.31 17.33 8.65
N ASN A 88 7.77 16.73 9.74
CA ASN A 88 8.13 15.33 9.80
C ASN A 88 7.10 14.57 10.65
N TYR A 89 6.66 13.41 10.18
CA TYR A 89 5.55 12.67 10.78
C TYR A 89 5.80 11.17 10.84
N GLY A 90 5.92 10.65 12.05
CA GLY A 90 5.96 9.21 12.33
C GLY A 90 6.90 8.43 11.42
N VAL A 91 6.36 7.35 10.84
CA VAL A 91 7.07 6.42 9.92
C VAL A 91 7.34 7.00 8.53
N TYR A 92 6.71 8.13 8.17
CA TYR A 92 6.82 8.74 6.84
C TYR A 92 8.04 9.67 6.73
N GLU A 93 8.74 9.88 7.84
CA GLU A 93 9.79 10.90 7.95
C GLU A 93 9.26 12.27 7.50
N LYS A 94 9.87 12.90 6.50
CA LYS A 94 9.45 14.20 6.00
C LYS A 94 8.26 14.07 5.05
N ILE A 95 7.10 14.58 5.47
CA ILE A 95 5.87 14.52 4.67
C ILE A 95 5.68 15.75 3.79
N CYS A 96 6.05 16.94 4.26
CA CYS A 96 5.87 18.17 3.49
C CYS A 96 6.76 19.32 3.97
N SER A 97 6.90 20.35 3.12
CA SER A 97 7.59 21.58 3.49
C SER A 97 7.03 22.81 2.77
N ILE A 98 7.07 23.95 3.47
CA ILE A 98 6.75 25.28 2.92
C ILE A 98 8.05 26.06 2.82
N ARG A 99 8.38 26.50 1.59
CA ARG A 99 9.66 27.20 1.33
C ARG A 99 9.69 28.60 1.94
N GLN A 100 8.57 29.31 1.85
CA GLN A 100 8.38 30.65 2.35
C GLN A 100 6.97 30.72 2.94
N LEU A 101 6.89 30.64 4.26
CA LEU A 101 5.68 30.87 5.03
C LEU A 101 5.76 32.28 5.61
N ASP A 102 4.78 33.13 5.30
CA ASP A 102 4.60 34.41 5.95
C ASP A 102 4.16 34.21 7.41
N VAL A 103 4.79 34.93 8.35
CA VAL A 103 4.54 34.81 9.78
C VAL A 103 4.11 36.10 10.47
N GLU A 104 3.58 37.07 9.73
CA GLU A 104 3.01 38.32 10.29
C GLU A 104 2.02 38.05 11.44
N ASP A 105 1.09 37.11 11.26
CA ASP A 105 0.02 36.82 12.23
C ASP A 105 0.50 36.05 13.48
N ARG A 106 1.74 35.51 13.47
CA ARG A 106 2.40 34.75 14.55
C ARG A 106 1.65 33.51 15.06
N ASN A 107 0.38 33.33 14.73
CA ASN A 107 -0.47 32.18 15.02
C ASN A 107 -1.04 31.69 13.69
N ILE A 108 -0.44 30.64 13.15
CA ILE A 108 -0.68 30.20 11.78
C ILE A 108 -1.35 28.84 11.82
N THR A 109 -2.44 28.70 11.07
CA THR A 109 -3.08 27.39 10.83
C THR A 109 -2.69 26.91 9.44
N LEU A 110 -2.17 25.69 9.34
CA LEU A 110 -1.76 25.07 8.09
C LEU A 110 -2.48 23.74 7.87
N TYR A 111 -2.90 23.54 6.63
CA TYR A 111 -3.49 22.29 6.17
C TYR A 111 -2.46 21.52 5.37
N VAL A 112 -2.01 20.37 5.89
CA VAL A 112 -1.10 19.48 5.16
C VAL A 112 -1.86 18.75 4.05
N PRO A 113 -1.22 18.43 2.91
CA PRO A 113 -1.89 17.88 1.74
C PRO A 113 -2.17 16.37 1.86
N PHE A 114 -2.59 15.93 3.03
CA PHE A 114 -2.86 14.53 3.34
C PHE A 114 -4.21 14.39 4.03
N GLU A 115 -4.93 13.32 3.74
CA GLU A 115 -6.13 12.90 4.46
C GLU A 115 -5.80 11.72 5.38
N THR A 116 -6.68 11.49 6.35
CA THR A 116 -6.61 10.27 7.16
C THR A 116 -7.07 9.05 6.33
N LEU A 117 -6.24 8.02 6.24
CA LEU A 117 -6.58 6.75 5.59
C LEU A 117 -7.76 6.08 6.29
N TYR A 118 -8.89 5.95 5.59
CA TYR A 118 -10.01 5.16 6.06
C TYR A 118 -10.28 4.00 5.12
N ILE A 119 -10.31 2.78 5.66
CA ILE A 119 -10.60 1.57 4.88
C ILE A 119 -11.80 0.87 5.50
N ASN A 120 -12.77 0.52 4.67
CA ASN A 120 -13.96 -0.24 5.03
C ASN A 120 -14.32 -1.18 3.87
N ILE A 121 -13.86 -2.43 3.96
CA ILE A 121 -13.93 -3.41 2.86
C ILE A 121 -14.57 -4.69 3.36
N ASN A 122 -15.48 -5.26 2.57
CA ASN A 122 -15.99 -6.60 2.83
C ASN A 122 -15.01 -7.64 2.27
N VAL A 123 -14.59 -8.59 3.10
CA VAL A 123 -13.73 -9.71 2.74
C VAL A 123 -14.57 -10.99 2.79
N VAL A 124 -14.86 -11.55 1.62
CA VAL A 124 -15.80 -12.67 1.47
C VAL A 124 -15.18 -13.81 0.66
N ASP A 125 -15.76 -15.00 0.76
CA ASP A 125 -15.47 -16.09 -0.16
C ASP A 125 -16.13 -15.87 -1.54
N GLU A 126 -15.82 -16.74 -2.49
CA GLU A 126 -16.43 -16.76 -3.83
C GLU A 126 -17.96 -16.98 -3.79
N TYR A 127 -18.53 -17.46 -2.69
CA TYR A 127 -19.98 -17.58 -2.46
C TYR A 127 -20.58 -16.35 -1.75
N LEU A 128 -19.81 -15.26 -1.65
CA LEU A 128 -20.17 -13.99 -1.02
C LEU A 128 -20.48 -14.08 0.48
N LYS A 129 -19.96 -15.11 1.16
CA LYS A 129 -20.08 -15.26 2.61
C LYS A 129 -18.88 -14.63 3.32
N PRO A 130 -19.09 -14.00 4.48
CA PRO A 130 -18.00 -13.54 5.35
C PRO A 130 -16.97 -14.63 5.62
N ILE A 131 -15.69 -14.30 5.49
CA ILE A 131 -14.60 -15.21 5.85
C ILE A 131 -13.74 -14.67 6.99
N ASN A 132 -13.16 -15.61 7.74
CA ASN A 132 -12.10 -15.30 8.68
C ASN A 132 -10.78 -15.21 7.91
N ALA A 133 -10.09 -14.09 8.08
CA ALA A 133 -8.80 -13.83 7.47
C ALA A 133 -7.93 -13.07 8.47
N THR A 134 -6.63 -13.00 8.22
CA THR A 134 -5.76 -12.02 8.86
C THR A 134 -5.36 -10.98 7.84
N TYR A 135 -5.12 -9.75 8.27
CA TYR A 135 -4.48 -8.74 7.43
C TYR A 135 -3.25 -8.14 8.05
N THR A 136 -2.36 -7.71 7.17
CA THR A 136 -1.20 -6.90 7.51
C THR A 136 -1.15 -5.69 6.58
N LEU A 137 -1.06 -4.49 7.15
CA LEU A 137 -0.88 -3.25 6.40
C LEU A 137 0.59 -2.85 6.45
N TYR A 138 1.17 -2.61 5.29
CA TYR A 138 2.56 -2.20 5.13
C TYR A 138 2.68 -0.79 4.56
N TYR A 139 3.71 -0.08 4.98
CA TYR A 139 4.24 1.12 4.32
C TYR A 139 5.73 0.87 4.05
N GLU A 140 6.18 1.03 2.80
CA GLU A 140 7.57 0.74 2.37
C GLU A 140 8.12 -0.62 2.86
N ASN A 141 7.27 -1.67 2.86
CA ASN A 141 7.56 -3.01 3.39
C ASN A 141 7.70 -3.13 4.91
N HIS A 142 7.51 -2.05 5.66
CA HIS A 142 7.41 -2.08 7.13
C HIS A 142 5.95 -2.33 7.56
N PRO A 143 5.68 -3.37 8.38
CA PRO A 143 4.33 -3.65 8.84
C PRO A 143 3.90 -2.60 9.87
N LEU A 144 2.86 -1.82 9.54
CA LEU A 144 2.23 -0.84 10.45
C LEU A 144 1.15 -1.49 11.30
N ILE A 145 0.37 -2.39 10.72
CA ILE A 145 -0.61 -3.22 11.42
C ILE A 145 -0.28 -4.65 11.06
N ASN A 146 -0.06 -5.51 12.05
CA ASN A 146 0.42 -6.88 11.81
C ASN A 146 -0.60 -7.94 12.23
N ASN A 147 -0.92 -8.84 11.29
CA ASN A 147 -1.72 -10.06 11.48
C ASN A 147 -2.99 -9.86 12.31
N LYS A 148 -3.73 -8.78 12.04
CA LYS A 148 -5.01 -8.52 12.71
C LYS A 148 -6.08 -9.42 12.11
N ILE A 149 -6.91 -9.99 12.98
CA ILE A 149 -8.01 -10.88 12.58
C ILE A 149 -9.16 -10.06 12.00
N ILE A 150 -9.69 -10.52 10.89
CA ILE A 150 -10.90 -10.06 10.20
C ILE A 150 -11.94 -11.16 10.28
N ASN A 151 -13.19 -10.76 10.47
CA ASN A 151 -14.35 -11.62 10.26
C ASN A 151 -15.31 -10.92 9.28
N GLY A 152 -15.18 -11.22 8.00
CA GLY A 152 -16.03 -10.68 6.94
C GLY A 152 -15.81 -9.20 6.57
N LYS A 153 -15.34 -8.39 7.51
CA LYS A 153 -15.24 -6.95 7.34
C LYS A 153 -13.93 -6.41 7.89
N LEU A 154 -13.15 -5.78 7.01
CA LEU A 154 -11.91 -5.10 7.33
C LEU A 154 -12.20 -3.62 7.53
N ILE A 155 -11.89 -3.11 8.72
CA ILE A 155 -12.00 -1.69 9.04
C ILE A 155 -10.63 -1.21 9.55
N ILE A 156 -10.04 -0.24 8.86
CA ILE A 156 -8.87 0.51 9.34
C ILE A 156 -9.32 1.95 9.53
N ASN A 157 -9.38 2.38 10.78
CA ASN A 157 -9.86 3.70 11.17
C ASN A 157 -8.72 4.73 11.25
N GLY A 158 -7.76 4.64 10.33
CA GLY A 158 -6.74 5.67 10.11
C GLY A 158 -5.84 6.06 11.27
N THR A 159 -5.79 5.29 12.35
CA THR A 159 -4.92 5.55 13.50
C THR A 159 -4.22 4.28 13.96
N VAL A 160 -2.91 4.35 14.17
CA VAL A 160 -2.08 3.29 14.76
C VAL A 160 -1.15 3.93 15.78
N ASP A 161 -1.11 3.40 17.01
CA ASP A 161 -0.23 3.89 18.08
C ASP A 161 -0.26 5.42 18.28
N HIS A 162 -1.45 6.02 18.21
CA HIS A 162 -1.69 7.48 18.31
C HIS A 162 -1.11 8.33 17.16
N GLN A 163 -0.78 7.70 16.03
CA GLN A 163 -0.39 8.35 14.79
C GLN A 163 -1.48 8.14 13.72
N LEU A 164 -1.75 9.18 12.94
CA LEU A 164 -2.64 9.09 11.80
C LEU A 164 -1.95 8.32 10.67
N LEU A 165 -2.66 7.39 10.07
CA LEU A 165 -2.27 6.82 8.78
C LEU A 165 -2.68 7.83 7.71
N LEU A 166 -1.72 8.32 6.93
CA LEU A 166 -1.94 9.39 5.96
C LEU A 166 -2.11 8.85 4.54
N ILE A 167 -2.94 9.49 3.72
CA ILE A 167 -3.02 9.24 2.28
C ILE A 167 -2.96 10.56 1.53
N ASN A 168 -2.36 10.58 0.35
CA ASN A 168 -2.27 11.79 -0.47
C ASN A 168 -3.65 12.38 -0.74
N SER A 169 -3.83 13.66 -0.44
CA SER A 169 -5.02 14.43 -0.84
C SER A 169 -4.72 15.31 -2.04
N TYR A 170 -5.70 15.39 -2.95
CA TYR A 170 -5.64 16.28 -4.12
C TYR A 170 -6.18 17.69 -3.81
N LEU A 171 -6.59 17.96 -2.56
CA LEU A 171 -7.38 19.15 -2.26
C LEU A 171 -6.59 20.45 -2.02
N TYR A 172 -5.27 20.42 -1.80
CA TYR A 172 -4.50 21.65 -1.52
C TYR A 172 -3.03 21.56 -1.94
N THR A 173 -2.68 22.11 -3.10
CA THR A 173 -1.31 22.09 -3.65
C THR A 173 -0.56 23.41 -3.52
N ASP A 174 -1.24 24.51 -3.25
CA ASP A 174 -0.76 25.81 -3.76
C ASP A 174 0.46 26.39 -3.05
N ASN A 175 0.91 25.83 -1.92
CA ASN A 175 2.12 26.29 -1.22
C ASN A 175 3.03 25.18 -0.67
N TRP A 176 2.67 23.90 -0.86
CA TRP A 176 3.43 22.77 -0.33
C TRP A 176 4.34 22.18 -1.39
N ASN A 177 5.59 21.89 -1.02
CA ASN A 177 6.42 20.98 -1.80
C ASN A 177 6.20 19.57 -1.27
N TYR A 178 5.55 18.73 -2.09
CA TYR A 178 5.38 17.31 -1.82
C TYR A 178 6.74 16.63 -1.81
N VAL A 179 6.96 15.76 -0.82
CA VAL A 179 8.21 15.00 -0.69
C VAL A 179 8.02 13.56 -1.15
N SER A 180 6.85 12.95 -0.96
CA SER A 180 6.62 11.55 -1.33
C SER A 180 5.14 11.22 -1.54
N ASP A 181 4.87 10.27 -2.44
CA ASP A 181 3.56 9.65 -2.59
C ASP A 181 3.37 8.57 -1.52
N ILE A 182 2.47 8.80 -0.56
CA ILE A 182 2.22 7.82 0.51
C ILE A 182 1.35 6.69 -0.03
N THR A 183 1.96 5.51 -0.18
CA THR A 183 1.31 4.31 -0.73
C THR A 183 1.43 3.15 0.26
N TYR A 184 0.33 2.41 0.45
CA TYR A 184 0.32 1.23 1.32
C TYR A 184 0.19 -0.05 0.53
N ARG A 185 0.69 -1.15 1.10
CA ARG A 185 0.37 -2.50 0.65
C ARG A 185 -0.47 -3.18 1.73
N LEU A 186 -1.66 -3.63 1.36
CA LEU A 186 -2.51 -4.45 2.22
C LEU A 186 -2.38 -5.91 1.78
N GLU A 187 -2.00 -6.76 2.72
CA GLU A 187 -2.00 -8.21 2.53
C GLU A 187 -3.15 -8.82 3.33
N ILE A 188 -3.96 -9.63 2.67
CA ILE A 188 -5.04 -10.40 3.30
C ILE A 188 -4.74 -11.87 3.12
N LYS A 189 -4.72 -12.58 4.23
CA LYS A 189 -4.30 -13.97 4.28
C LYS A 189 -5.38 -14.85 4.91
N THR A 190 -5.62 -16.00 4.31
CA THR A 190 -6.33 -17.13 4.92
C THR A 190 -5.34 -18.29 5.08
N ASP A 191 -5.81 -19.44 5.57
CA ASP A 191 -4.97 -20.64 5.67
C ASP A 191 -4.45 -21.13 4.31
N THR A 192 -5.18 -20.81 3.23
CA THR A 192 -4.93 -21.35 1.88
C THR A 192 -4.63 -20.28 0.83
N TYR A 193 -4.77 -19.00 1.15
CA TYR A 193 -4.71 -17.91 0.18
C TYR A 193 -4.01 -16.67 0.73
N LEU A 194 -3.34 -15.93 -0.16
CA LEU A 194 -2.74 -14.63 0.13
C LEU A 194 -3.08 -13.67 -1.01
N GLU A 195 -3.86 -12.64 -0.71
CA GLU A 195 -4.07 -11.49 -1.59
C GLU A 195 -3.11 -10.38 -1.17
N SER A 196 -2.53 -9.68 -2.15
CA SER A 196 -1.82 -8.43 -1.90
C SER A 196 -2.37 -7.33 -2.82
N MET A 197 -2.68 -6.17 -2.25
CA MET A 197 -3.16 -5.02 -2.99
C MET A 197 -2.45 -3.75 -2.57
N GLU A 198 -2.23 -2.88 -3.54
CA GLU A 198 -1.76 -1.52 -3.29
C GLU A 198 -2.97 -0.62 -2.96
N ILE A 199 -2.87 0.14 -1.87
CA ILE A 199 -3.88 1.11 -1.48
C ILE A 199 -3.32 2.51 -1.72
N ASN A 200 -4.00 3.21 -2.62
CA ASN A 200 -3.83 4.63 -2.88
C ASN A 200 -5.21 5.31 -2.96
N SER A 201 -5.22 6.64 -3.05
CA SER A 201 -6.45 7.46 -3.00
C SER A 201 -7.47 7.12 -4.10
N ASN A 202 -7.04 6.45 -5.18
CA ASN A 202 -7.89 6.12 -6.32
C ASN A 202 -8.36 4.66 -6.35
N ASN A 203 -7.94 3.80 -5.41
CA ASN A 203 -8.07 2.34 -5.56
C ASN A 203 -8.73 1.61 -4.38
N LEU A 204 -9.56 2.30 -3.58
CA LEU A 204 -10.30 1.67 -2.49
C LEU A 204 -11.49 0.86 -3.06
N ARG A 205 -11.38 -0.46 -3.03
CA ARG A 205 -12.46 -1.39 -3.41
C ARG A 205 -13.47 -1.55 -2.27
N GLU A 206 -14.75 -1.69 -2.59
CA GLU A 206 -15.79 -1.98 -1.58
C GLU A 206 -15.77 -3.45 -1.08
N LYS A 207 -15.16 -4.34 -1.86
CA LYS A 207 -15.15 -5.78 -1.61
C LYS A 207 -13.90 -6.46 -2.18
N ILE A 208 -13.43 -7.48 -1.46
CA ILE A 208 -12.40 -8.43 -1.89
C ILE A 208 -13.02 -9.83 -1.82
N ILE A 209 -12.92 -10.56 -2.93
CA ILE A 209 -13.41 -11.94 -3.05
C ILE A 209 -12.21 -12.87 -3.01
N ILE A 210 -12.15 -13.73 -2.00
CA ILE A 210 -11.08 -14.72 -1.85
C ILE A 210 -11.57 -16.05 -2.36
N ASP A 211 -10.88 -16.57 -3.38
CA ASP A 211 -11.25 -17.78 -4.10
C ASP A 211 -10.65 -19.04 -3.43
N ASN A 212 -11.30 -19.59 -2.40
CA ASN A 212 -10.70 -20.63 -1.53
C ASN A 212 -11.16 -22.06 -1.80
N TYR A 213 -12.37 -22.27 -2.29
CA TYR A 213 -12.99 -23.57 -2.47
C TYR A 213 -12.79 -24.07 -3.90
N LYS A 214 -12.94 -25.38 -4.09
CA LYS A 214 -12.93 -25.96 -5.44
C LYS A 214 -14.33 -25.87 -6.03
N PRO A 215 -14.48 -25.86 -7.36
CA PRO A 215 -15.79 -25.92 -8.01
C PRO A 215 -16.62 -27.09 -7.47
N TYR A 216 -17.85 -26.84 -7.05
CA TYR A 216 -18.79 -27.90 -6.68
C TYR A 216 -19.37 -28.54 -7.95
N LEU A 217 -19.31 -29.87 -8.05
CA LEU A 217 -19.78 -30.65 -9.19
C LEU A 217 -20.95 -31.55 -8.79
N GLU A 218 -21.97 -31.61 -9.63
CA GLU A 218 -23.04 -32.60 -9.50
C GLU A 218 -23.62 -33.06 -10.85
N ILE A 219 -24.24 -34.24 -10.85
CA ILE A 219 -25.04 -34.71 -11.99
C ILE A 219 -26.50 -34.36 -11.69
N ILE A 220 -27.02 -33.41 -12.46
CA ILE A 220 -28.39 -32.94 -12.33
C ILE A 220 -29.36 -33.99 -12.87
N ASN A 221 -29.04 -34.58 -14.02
CA ASN A 221 -29.87 -35.59 -14.67
C ASN A 221 -29.06 -36.46 -15.62
N SER A 222 -29.50 -37.71 -15.80
CA SER A 222 -29.01 -38.59 -16.85
C SER A 222 -30.19 -39.23 -17.58
N THR A 223 -30.11 -39.30 -18.91
CA THR A 223 -31.17 -39.92 -19.72
C THR A 223 -30.55 -40.83 -20.76
N ILE A 224 -31.07 -42.05 -20.85
CA ILE A 224 -30.63 -43.06 -21.82
C ILE A 224 -31.78 -43.34 -22.78
N ILE A 225 -31.55 -43.16 -24.07
CA ILE A 225 -32.54 -43.35 -25.13
C ILE A 225 -32.04 -44.46 -26.06
N SER A 226 -32.79 -45.56 -26.14
CA SER A 226 -32.52 -46.63 -27.11
C SER A 226 -32.91 -46.20 -28.52
N ASN A 227 -32.08 -46.54 -29.51
CA ASN A 227 -32.44 -46.35 -30.91
C ASN A 227 -33.50 -47.38 -31.33
N LYS A 228 -34.66 -46.90 -31.82
CA LYS A 228 -35.78 -47.76 -32.25
C LYS A 228 -35.42 -48.70 -33.40
N LEU A 229 -34.46 -48.33 -34.24
CA LEU A 229 -34.04 -49.10 -35.41
C LEU A 229 -32.89 -50.06 -35.08
N ILE A 230 -32.07 -49.74 -34.08
CA ILE A 230 -30.90 -50.53 -33.69
C ILE A 230 -30.93 -50.66 -32.15
N PRO A 231 -31.55 -51.72 -31.59
CA PRO A 231 -31.80 -51.83 -30.15
C PRO A 231 -30.55 -51.80 -29.26
N TYR A 232 -29.41 -52.20 -29.83
CA TYR A 232 -28.11 -52.22 -29.16
C TYR A 232 -27.41 -50.87 -29.16
N PHE A 233 -27.92 -49.89 -29.92
CA PHE A 233 -27.37 -48.55 -29.97
C PHE A 233 -28.12 -47.64 -29.01
N LYS A 234 -27.41 -47.02 -28.07
CA LYS A 234 -27.98 -46.13 -27.05
C LYS A 234 -27.38 -44.73 -27.14
N TRP A 235 -28.24 -43.73 -27.06
CA TRP A 235 -27.85 -42.35 -26.80
C TRP A 235 -27.90 -42.08 -25.31
N ILE A 236 -26.84 -41.49 -24.77
CA ILE A 236 -26.76 -41.08 -23.38
C ILE A 236 -26.64 -39.57 -23.35
N TYR A 237 -27.48 -38.94 -22.55
CA TYR A 237 -27.47 -37.51 -22.26
C TYR A 237 -27.14 -37.33 -20.79
N LEU A 238 -26.15 -36.50 -20.49
CA LEU A 238 -25.73 -36.13 -19.15
C LEU A 238 -25.87 -34.64 -18.96
N TYR A 239 -26.59 -34.24 -17.92
CA TYR A 239 -26.70 -32.86 -17.47
C TYR A 239 -25.84 -32.73 -16.22
N ILE A 240 -24.75 -31.98 -16.34
CA ILE A 240 -23.78 -31.75 -15.28
C ILE A 240 -23.93 -30.31 -14.84
N GLY A 241 -24.05 -30.13 -13.53
CA GLY A 241 -24.05 -28.84 -12.91
C GLY A 241 -22.71 -28.57 -12.23
N VAL A 242 -22.22 -27.35 -12.38
CA VAL A 242 -21.05 -26.85 -11.66
C VAL A 242 -21.33 -25.50 -11.03
N ASN A 243 -20.85 -25.28 -9.82
CA ASN A 243 -20.97 -24.02 -9.10
C ASN A 243 -19.61 -23.68 -8.49
N ASP A 244 -19.10 -22.49 -8.81
CA ASP A 244 -17.83 -21.95 -8.29
C ASP A 244 -18.05 -20.51 -7.78
N GLY A 245 -19.24 -20.26 -7.23
CA GLY A 245 -19.63 -18.95 -6.74
C GLY A 245 -19.65 -17.90 -7.85
N VAL A 246 -19.03 -16.75 -7.62
CA VAL A 246 -18.94 -15.66 -8.61
C VAL A 246 -18.11 -16.01 -9.84
N TYR A 247 -17.33 -17.09 -9.81
CA TYR A 247 -16.46 -17.50 -10.92
C TYR A 247 -17.03 -18.64 -11.76
N THR A 248 -18.28 -19.05 -11.49
CA THR A 248 -18.97 -20.18 -12.13
C THR A 248 -18.87 -20.18 -13.66
N ASP A 249 -18.99 -19.00 -14.29
CA ASP A 249 -18.99 -18.88 -15.74
C ASP A 249 -17.63 -19.24 -16.38
N TYR A 250 -16.55 -19.17 -15.59
CA TYR A 250 -15.17 -19.45 -15.99
C TYR A 250 -14.73 -20.89 -15.74
N VAL A 251 -15.67 -21.79 -15.39
CA VAL A 251 -15.35 -23.20 -15.10
C VAL A 251 -15.44 -24.05 -16.36
N ASP A 252 -14.35 -24.75 -16.67
CA ASP A 252 -14.28 -25.73 -17.75
C ASP A 252 -14.66 -27.12 -17.24
N ILE A 253 -15.61 -27.77 -17.92
CA ILE A 253 -16.04 -29.14 -17.61
C ILE A 253 -15.49 -30.09 -18.67
N ASN A 254 -14.87 -31.18 -18.25
CA ASN A 254 -14.42 -32.26 -19.12
C ASN A 254 -15.04 -33.60 -18.68
N ILE A 255 -15.37 -34.45 -19.66
CA ILE A 255 -15.91 -35.79 -19.45
C ILE A 255 -15.06 -36.81 -20.17
N GLU A 256 -14.55 -37.77 -19.42
CA GLU A 256 -13.75 -38.86 -19.94
C GLU A 256 -14.37 -40.22 -19.61
N SER A 257 -14.40 -41.09 -20.61
CA SER A 257 -14.81 -42.48 -20.46
C SER A 257 -14.11 -43.33 -21.50
N LYS A 258 -13.76 -44.57 -21.14
CA LYS A 258 -12.98 -45.45 -22.01
C LYS A 258 -13.74 -45.81 -23.28
N GLY A 259 -13.18 -45.47 -24.44
CA GLY A 259 -13.71 -45.87 -25.75
C GLY A 259 -15.00 -45.15 -26.17
N VAL A 260 -15.35 -44.05 -25.50
CA VAL A 260 -16.59 -43.31 -25.72
C VAL A 260 -16.26 -41.83 -25.84
N LYS A 261 -16.76 -41.19 -26.89
CA LYS A 261 -16.56 -39.76 -27.16
C LYS A 261 -17.79 -38.97 -26.71
N TRP A 262 -17.60 -38.02 -25.81
CA TRP A 262 -18.63 -37.08 -25.40
C TRP A 262 -18.61 -35.84 -26.30
N VAL A 263 -19.80 -35.29 -26.54
CA VAL A 263 -20.00 -34.06 -27.30
C VAL A 263 -20.87 -33.13 -26.47
N LEU A 264 -20.37 -31.94 -26.16
CA LEU A 264 -21.16 -30.88 -25.55
C LEU A 264 -22.25 -30.45 -26.54
N ILE A 265 -23.51 -30.46 -26.11
CA ILE A 265 -24.66 -30.11 -26.97
C ILE A 265 -25.35 -28.83 -26.54
N ASN A 266 -25.30 -28.48 -25.25
CA ASN A 266 -25.86 -27.25 -24.74
C ASN A 266 -25.17 -26.86 -23.44
N GLU A 267 -25.14 -25.57 -23.15
CA GLU A 267 -24.61 -25.01 -21.92
C GLU A 267 -25.39 -23.75 -21.56
N THR A 268 -25.82 -23.65 -20.31
CA THR A 268 -26.56 -22.51 -19.79
C THR A 268 -26.09 -22.18 -18.38
N ILE A 269 -26.22 -20.90 -18.01
CA ILE A 269 -25.97 -20.46 -16.64
C ILE A 269 -27.31 -20.08 -16.02
N GLU A 270 -27.64 -20.72 -14.90
CA GLU A 270 -28.83 -20.45 -14.11
C GLU A 270 -28.40 -20.02 -12.70
N SER A 271 -28.67 -18.76 -12.34
CA SER A 271 -28.23 -18.18 -11.07
C SER A 271 -26.70 -18.26 -10.93
N ASN A 272 -26.18 -19.05 -9.98
CA ASN A 272 -24.76 -19.28 -9.74
C ASN A 272 -24.33 -20.70 -10.15
N MET A 273 -25.04 -21.31 -11.09
CA MET A 273 -24.76 -22.67 -11.53
C MET A 273 -24.68 -22.75 -13.05
N LYS A 274 -23.58 -23.30 -13.55
CA LYS A 274 -23.39 -23.61 -14.96
C LYS A 274 -23.84 -25.05 -15.20
N ILE A 275 -24.78 -25.21 -16.12
CA ILE A 275 -25.38 -26.49 -16.48
C ILE A 275 -24.95 -26.83 -17.91
N SER A 276 -24.15 -27.88 -18.05
CA SER A 276 -23.67 -28.36 -19.34
C SER A 276 -24.32 -29.71 -19.67
N CYS A 277 -24.90 -29.80 -20.86
CA CYS A 277 -25.48 -31.03 -21.38
C CYS A 277 -24.52 -31.70 -22.37
N TRP A 278 -24.16 -32.94 -22.10
CA TRP A 278 -23.25 -33.73 -22.91
C TRP A 278 -23.95 -34.96 -23.46
N LYS A 279 -23.62 -35.30 -24.69
CA LYS A 279 -24.20 -36.42 -25.43
C LYS A 279 -23.13 -37.39 -25.87
N THR A 280 -23.45 -38.68 -25.80
CA THR A 280 -22.65 -39.72 -26.46
C THR A 280 -23.53 -40.83 -27.02
N ALA A 281 -22.94 -41.60 -27.93
CA ALA A 281 -23.53 -42.78 -28.54
C ALA A 281 -22.66 -44.00 -28.22
N ILE A 282 -23.30 -45.10 -27.82
CA ILE A 282 -22.64 -46.36 -27.53
C ILE A 282 -23.34 -47.49 -28.29
N ASP A 283 -22.55 -48.31 -28.97
CA ASP A 283 -22.99 -49.59 -29.51
C ASP A 283 -22.66 -50.72 -28.54
N LEU A 284 -23.69 -51.24 -27.88
CA LEU A 284 -23.59 -52.34 -26.92
C LEU A 284 -23.18 -53.66 -27.56
N LYS A 285 -23.21 -53.81 -28.89
CA LYS A 285 -22.70 -55.03 -29.54
C LYS A 285 -21.21 -55.24 -29.30
N HIS A 286 -20.47 -54.14 -29.13
CA HIS A 286 -19.03 -54.14 -28.96
C HIS A 286 -18.60 -53.73 -27.55
N TYR A 287 -19.57 -53.51 -26.66
CA TYR A 287 -19.36 -53.10 -25.28
C TYR A 287 -19.66 -54.29 -24.36
N SER A 288 -18.61 -54.91 -23.80
CA SER A 288 -18.76 -56.10 -22.96
C SER A 288 -19.24 -55.80 -21.53
N ASN A 289 -19.27 -54.52 -21.15
CA ASN A 289 -19.58 -54.10 -19.79
C ASN A 289 -20.98 -53.49 -19.71
N GLU A 290 -21.82 -53.93 -18.78
CA GLU A 290 -23.16 -53.36 -18.56
C GLU A 290 -23.12 -51.97 -17.91
N TYR A 291 -21.93 -51.49 -17.57
CA TYR A 291 -21.71 -50.22 -16.89
C TYR A 291 -20.73 -49.36 -17.68
N LEU A 292 -21.08 -48.08 -17.81
CA LEU A 292 -20.19 -47.04 -18.30
C LEU A 292 -19.64 -46.26 -17.11
N LEU A 293 -18.33 -46.37 -16.90
CA LEU A 293 -17.62 -45.54 -15.93
C LEU A 293 -17.27 -44.20 -16.57
N ILE A 294 -17.58 -43.12 -15.88
CA ILE A 294 -17.44 -41.76 -16.37
C ILE A 294 -16.68 -40.96 -15.33
N ASN A 295 -15.62 -40.30 -15.78
CA ASN A 295 -14.89 -39.34 -14.98
C ASN A 295 -15.26 -37.94 -15.46
N ILE A 296 -15.80 -37.14 -14.56
CA ILE A 296 -16.17 -35.75 -14.80
C ILE A 296 -15.18 -34.89 -14.03
N THR A 297 -14.55 -33.93 -14.69
CA THR A 297 -13.69 -32.95 -14.04
C THR A 297 -14.20 -31.55 -14.33
N ALA A 298 -14.13 -30.67 -13.33
CA ALA A 298 -14.35 -29.24 -13.47
C ALA A 298 -13.11 -28.52 -12.99
N ARG A 299 -12.62 -27.56 -13.78
CA ARG A 299 -11.47 -26.73 -13.46
C ARG A 299 -11.85 -25.26 -13.61
N ASP A 300 -11.59 -24.47 -12.58
CA ASP A 300 -11.80 -23.03 -12.64
C ASP A 300 -10.64 -22.27 -13.31
N HIS A 301 -10.80 -20.96 -13.39
CA HIS A 301 -9.81 -20.03 -13.93
C HIS A 301 -8.48 -19.98 -13.14
N SER A 302 -8.49 -20.35 -11.86
CA SER A 302 -7.28 -20.39 -11.02
C SER A 302 -6.57 -21.76 -11.05
N GLY A 303 -7.19 -22.76 -11.70
CA GLY A 303 -6.66 -24.11 -11.88
C GLY A 303 -7.07 -25.09 -10.78
N LYS A 304 -7.85 -24.66 -9.78
CA LYS A 304 -8.46 -25.59 -8.81
C LYS A 304 -9.45 -26.47 -9.55
N TYR A 305 -9.52 -27.72 -9.14
CA TYR A 305 -10.39 -28.68 -9.81
C TYR A 305 -11.07 -29.63 -8.84
N SER A 306 -12.26 -30.04 -9.25
CA SER A 306 -13.03 -31.12 -8.65
C SER A 306 -13.20 -32.26 -9.64
N PHE A 307 -13.40 -33.46 -9.11
CA PHE A 307 -13.68 -34.64 -9.92
C PHE A 307 -14.88 -35.39 -9.36
N LEU A 308 -15.65 -36.01 -10.24
CA LEU A 308 -16.78 -36.86 -9.91
C LEU A 308 -16.69 -38.13 -10.76
N LEU A 309 -16.65 -39.28 -10.10
CA LEU A 309 -16.68 -40.58 -10.76
C LEU A 309 -18.10 -41.14 -10.70
N GLU A 310 -18.75 -41.26 -11.85
CA GLU A 310 -20.10 -41.79 -11.96
C GLU A 310 -20.13 -43.10 -12.75
N THR A 311 -21.06 -43.98 -12.38
CA THR A 311 -21.30 -45.22 -13.13
C THR A 311 -22.72 -45.23 -13.69
N ILE A 312 -22.85 -45.22 -15.01
CA ILE A 312 -24.15 -45.35 -15.69
C ILE A 312 -24.40 -46.82 -16.02
N TYR A 313 -25.53 -47.36 -15.55
CA TYR A 313 -25.98 -48.67 -15.99
C TYR A 313 -26.55 -48.60 -17.41
N LEU A 314 -25.92 -49.34 -18.31
CA LEU A 314 -26.27 -49.45 -19.73
C LEU A 314 -27.27 -50.56 -20.01
N GLY A 315 -27.66 -51.36 -19.02
CA GLY A 315 -28.61 -52.45 -19.24
C GLY A 315 -30.01 -51.96 -19.61
N SER A 316 -30.74 -52.78 -20.35
CA SER A 316 -32.16 -52.58 -20.61
C SER A 316 -32.96 -53.12 -19.43
N LYS A 317 -33.57 -52.26 -18.61
CA LYS A 317 -34.75 -52.69 -17.85
C LYS A 317 -35.87 -52.89 -18.88
N THR A 318 -36.08 -54.11 -19.32
CA THR A 318 -37.38 -54.52 -19.85
C THR A 318 -38.34 -54.55 -18.68
N ASN A 319 -38.95 -53.42 -18.34
CA ASN A 319 -40.18 -53.42 -17.57
C ASN A 319 -41.16 -52.47 -18.26
N THR A 320 -42.26 -53.06 -18.71
CA THR A 320 -43.53 -52.39 -18.98
C THR A 320 -43.77 -51.28 -17.97
N THR A 321 -44.13 -50.10 -18.49
CA THR A 321 -44.90 -49.03 -17.86
C THR A 321 -44.72 -48.87 -16.35
N ASP A 322 -43.96 -47.86 -15.92
CA ASP A 322 -44.39 -46.96 -14.85
C ASP A 322 -43.42 -45.77 -14.74
N ASN A 323 -44.00 -44.56 -14.72
CA ASN A 323 -43.30 -43.31 -14.44
C ASN A 323 -42.63 -43.39 -13.07
N ASN A 324 -41.30 -43.55 -13.02
CA ASN A 324 -40.53 -43.39 -11.80
C ASN A 324 -39.33 -42.49 -12.07
N THR A 325 -39.43 -41.26 -11.60
CA THR A 325 -38.30 -40.38 -11.26
C THR A 325 -37.40 -41.12 -10.28
N VAL A 326 -36.27 -41.64 -10.77
CA VAL A 326 -35.24 -42.24 -9.90
C VAL A 326 -34.36 -41.10 -9.38
N SER A 327 -34.65 -40.64 -8.17
CA SER A 327 -33.71 -39.81 -7.38
C SER A 327 -32.63 -40.71 -6.80
N ASN A 328 -31.45 -40.75 -7.42
CA ASN A 328 -30.28 -41.34 -6.77
C ASN A 328 -29.61 -40.26 -5.90
N ARG A 329 -29.91 -40.32 -4.61
CA ARG A 329 -29.21 -39.57 -3.55
C ARG A 329 -27.80 -40.16 -3.44
N GLY A 330 -26.82 -39.45 -4.00
CA GLY A 330 -25.40 -39.84 -3.98
C GLY A 330 -24.85 -39.89 -2.55
N ASN A 331 -24.17 -40.99 -2.24
CA ASN A 331 -23.45 -41.20 -0.98
C ASN A 331 -22.10 -40.47 -1.00
N ASN A 332 -21.83 -39.77 0.11
CA ASN A 332 -20.55 -39.43 0.73
C ASN A 332 -19.42 -38.87 -0.15
N MET A 333 -19.39 -37.54 -0.23
CA MET A 333 -18.18 -36.75 -0.42
C MET A 333 -17.26 -36.93 0.80
N VAL A 334 -16.06 -37.48 0.61
CA VAL A 334 -15.02 -37.50 1.65
C VAL A 334 -14.42 -36.09 1.74
N SER A 335 -14.99 -35.27 2.62
CA SER A 335 -14.34 -34.06 3.12
C SER A 335 -13.37 -34.46 4.23
N ASN A 336 -12.06 -34.37 3.97
CA ASN A 336 -11.07 -34.44 5.04
C ASN A 336 -11.22 -33.20 5.93
N THR A 337 -11.96 -33.35 7.01
CA THR A 337 -11.94 -32.45 8.17
C THR A 337 -11.08 -33.11 9.24
N PRO A 338 -10.05 -32.45 9.80
CA PRO A 338 -9.32 -33.02 10.93
C PRO A 338 -10.25 -33.08 12.15
N SER A 339 -10.58 -34.29 12.57
CA SER A 339 -11.25 -34.54 13.85
C SER A 339 -10.29 -34.22 14.99
N ASN A 340 -10.53 -33.12 15.71
CA ASN A 340 -9.89 -32.89 17.00
C ASN A 340 -10.43 -33.91 18.01
N SER A 341 -9.59 -34.89 18.33
CA SER A 341 -9.74 -35.75 19.49
C SER A 341 -9.65 -34.90 20.75
N LYS A 342 -10.69 -34.95 21.59
CA LYS A 342 -10.59 -34.62 23.00
C LYS A 342 -9.64 -35.62 23.65
N VAL A 343 -8.46 -35.15 24.05
CA VAL A 343 -7.70 -35.74 25.15
C VAL A 343 -7.67 -34.70 26.26
N SER A 344 -8.39 -35.01 27.33
CA SER A 344 -8.32 -34.36 28.62
C SER A 344 -7.17 -34.91 29.45
N ASN A 345 -6.64 -34.04 30.32
CA ASN A 345 -5.73 -34.23 31.46
C ASN A 345 -4.24 -34.01 31.18
N VAL A 346 -3.77 -32.82 31.56
CA VAL A 346 -2.56 -32.68 32.40
C VAL A 346 -2.85 -31.60 33.44
N ASN A 347 -2.99 -32.03 34.70
CA ASN A 347 -2.61 -31.21 35.86
C ASN A 347 -1.13 -31.48 36.06
N GLU A 348 -0.28 -30.45 36.01
CA GLU A 348 0.98 -30.45 36.74
C GLU A 348 1.44 -29.01 36.98
N THR A 349 1.39 -28.64 38.25
CA THR A 349 2.06 -27.51 38.90
C THR A 349 3.57 -27.69 38.91
N SER A 350 4.32 -26.68 38.45
CA SER A 350 5.60 -26.24 39.04
C SER A 350 5.87 -24.81 38.52
N SER A 351 5.91 -23.77 39.34
CA SER A 351 6.96 -23.39 40.30
C SER A 351 8.33 -23.25 39.63
N GLY A 352 8.71 -22.01 39.32
CA GLY A 352 10.05 -21.63 38.90
C GLY A 352 10.20 -20.12 38.81
N ASN A 353 10.42 -19.47 39.95
CA ASN A 353 10.96 -18.11 40.03
C ASN A 353 12.38 -18.13 39.47
N GLU A 354 12.70 -17.27 38.49
CA GLU A 354 14.01 -16.63 38.40
C GLU A 354 13.82 -15.19 37.90
N THR A 355 13.84 -14.26 38.85
CA THR A 355 14.35 -12.91 38.66
C THR A 355 15.82 -12.97 38.26
N LEU A 356 16.21 -12.29 37.18
CA LEU A 356 17.53 -11.68 37.09
C LEU A 356 17.51 -10.45 36.17
N LEU A 357 17.54 -9.30 36.84
CA LEU A 357 18.04 -8.03 36.35
C LEU A 357 19.39 -8.21 35.65
N GLY A 358 19.58 -7.49 34.56
CA GLY A 358 20.93 -7.19 34.07
C GLY A 358 20.97 -6.81 32.60
N THR A 359 20.76 -5.54 32.29
CA THR A 359 21.52 -4.84 31.23
C THR A 359 21.32 -3.34 31.34
N SER A 360 22.06 -2.74 32.29
CA SER A 360 22.54 -1.37 32.15
C SER A 360 23.85 -1.40 31.37
N ILE A 361 23.79 -1.01 30.10
CA ILE A 361 24.93 -0.55 29.30
C ILE A 361 24.33 0.64 28.55
N GLY A 362 24.62 1.88 28.92
CA GLY A 362 25.95 2.46 28.85
C GLY A 362 25.84 3.54 27.79
N SER A 363 25.58 4.76 28.28
CA SER A 363 25.74 6.00 27.55
C SER A 363 27.07 6.03 26.81
N GLU A 364 27.04 6.27 25.50
CA GLU A 364 28.04 7.06 24.76
C GLU A 364 27.69 7.03 23.28
N PHE A 365 26.87 7.99 22.86
CA PHE A 365 26.95 8.51 21.50
C PHE A 365 26.82 10.02 21.60
N SER A 366 27.97 10.66 21.83
CA SER A 366 28.12 12.08 21.50
C SER A 366 28.25 12.17 19.98
N PRO A 367 27.36 12.86 19.26
CA PRO A 367 27.67 13.24 17.89
C PRO A 367 28.88 14.20 17.92
N PRO A 368 29.76 14.15 16.90
CA PRO A 368 30.95 14.98 16.90
C PRO A 368 30.55 16.45 16.90
N SER A 369 31.16 17.23 17.80
CA SER A 369 31.19 18.68 17.74
C SER A 369 31.91 19.08 16.45
N ILE A 370 31.16 19.27 15.37
CA ILE A 370 31.68 19.94 14.17
C ILE A 370 31.48 21.44 14.40
N SER A 371 32.62 22.06 14.65
CA SER A 371 32.82 23.49 14.73
C SER A 371 32.23 24.23 13.52
N SER A 372 31.50 25.31 13.81
CA SER A 372 31.49 26.60 13.09
C SER A 372 32.04 26.56 11.66
N GLY A 373 31.17 26.46 10.66
CA GLY A 373 31.57 26.27 9.27
C GLY A 373 30.71 26.96 8.22
N SER A 374 29.97 28.02 8.55
CA SER A 374 29.19 28.75 7.53
C SER A 374 29.28 30.28 7.59
N GLU A 375 29.80 30.88 8.67
CA GLU A 375 30.13 32.32 8.69
C GLU A 375 31.37 32.69 7.85
N TYR A 376 32.13 31.69 7.39
CA TYR A 376 33.30 31.92 6.56
C TYR A 376 32.99 32.02 5.06
N TRP A 377 31.90 31.48 4.54
CA TRP A 377 31.70 31.44 3.08
C TRP A 377 31.23 32.78 2.50
N PHE A 378 30.32 33.49 3.19
CA PHE A 378 29.92 34.83 2.75
C PHE A 378 31.02 35.88 2.97
N ASN A 379 31.79 35.79 4.06
CA ASN A 379 32.97 36.62 4.26
C ASN A 379 34.09 36.30 3.25
N SER A 380 34.27 35.03 2.87
CA SER A 380 35.30 34.64 1.89
C SER A 380 34.98 35.11 0.48
N VAL A 381 33.72 35.06 0.03
CA VAL A 381 33.34 35.59 -1.30
C VAL A 381 33.52 37.11 -1.36
N TYR A 382 33.21 37.81 -0.26
CA TYR A 382 33.42 39.26 -0.16
C TYR A 382 34.92 39.63 -0.10
N LEU A 383 35.72 38.90 0.68
CA LEU A 383 37.19 39.05 0.73
C LEU A 383 37.83 38.73 -0.63
N VAL A 384 37.42 37.67 -1.31
CA VAL A 384 37.91 37.31 -2.65
C VAL A 384 37.57 38.41 -3.67
N GLY A 385 36.37 38.99 -3.62
CA GLY A 385 36.01 40.13 -4.46
C GLY A 385 36.88 41.38 -4.22
N VAL A 386 37.18 41.68 -2.95
CA VAL A 386 38.10 42.78 -2.57
C VAL A 386 39.53 42.48 -3.02
N PHE A 387 40.02 41.26 -2.87
CA PHE A 387 41.37 40.85 -3.31
C PHE A 387 41.50 40.85 -4.83
N ILE A 388 40.51 40.38 -5.59
CA ILE A 388 40.49 40.47 -7.05
C ILE A 388 40.54 41.94 -7.48
N SER A 389 39.75 42.81 -6.84
CA SER A 389 39.75 44.24 -7.12
C SER A 389 41.11 44.89 -6.82
N PHE A 390 41.76 44.49 -5.72
CA PHE A 390 43.09 44.97 -5.34
C PHE A 390 44.19 44.49 -6.31
N ILE A 391 44.10 43.24 -6.78
CA ILE A 391 45.01 42.69 -7.78
C ILE A 391 44.86 43.41 -9.12
N ILE A 392 43.63 43.69 -9.56
CA ILE A 392 43.39 44.48 -10.79
C ILE A 392 44.01 45.88 -10.66
N ILE A 393 43.82 46.55 -9.52
CA ILE A 393 44.42 47.86 -9.26
C ILE A 393 45.96 47.79 -9.27
N LEU A 394 46.56 46.76 -8.67
CA LEU A 394 48.02 46.56 -8.69
C LEU A 394 48.57 46.26 -10.09
N ILE A 395 47.84 45.48 -10.89
CA ILE A 395 48.17 45.22 -12.30
C ILE A 395 48.14 46.52 -13.10
N GLU A 396 47.10 47.35 -12.92
CA GLU A 396 46.97 48.61 -13.65
C GLU A 396 48.05 49.62 -13.25
N ILE A 397 48.43 49.68 -11.95
CA ILE A 397 49.55 50.51 -11.46
C ILE A 397 50.89 50.02 -12.06
N LYS A 398 51.12 48.71 -12.13
CA LYS A 398 52.35 48.14 -12.70
C LYS A 398 52.44 48.40 -14.20
N ARG A 399 51.32 48.25 -14.92
CA ARG A 399 51.21 48.56 -16.35
C ARG A 399 51.51 50.05 -16.62
N TYR A 400 50.95 50.96 -15.83
CA TYR A 400 51.22 52.39 -15.94
C TYR A 400 52.69 52.75 -15.67
N ARG A 401 53.37 52.00 -14.79
CA ARG A 401 54.80 52.19 -14.51
C ARG A 401 55.67 51.73 -15.69
N LEU A 402 55.33 50.58 -16.28
CA LEU A 402 56.01 50.05 -17.46
C LEU A 402 55.82 50.92 -18.71
N GLU A 403 54.65 51.52 -18.90
CA GLU A 403 54.38 52.50 -19.98
C GLU A 403 55.09 53.84 -19.76
N ARG A 404 55.50 54.17 -18.53
CA ARG A 404 56.28 55.36 -18.22
C ARG A 404 57.78 55.14 -18.43
N ASP A 405 58.29 53.96 -18.09
CA ASP A 405 59.69 53.58 -18.27
C ASP A 405 60.03 53.28 -19.75
N SER A 406 59.04 53.19 -20.65
CA SER A 406 59.24 53.09 -22.10
C SER A 406 59.22 54.44 -22.84
N PHE A 407 59.07 55.54 -22.11
CA PHE A 407 59.07 56.92 -22.63
C PHE A 407 60.21 57.80 -22.07
N GLU A 408 61.12 57.21 -21.29
CA GLU A 408 62.48 57.72 -21.02
C GLU A 408 63.48 56.86 -21.81
#